data_AF-V4K960-F1
#
_entry.id   AF-V4K960-F1
#
_cell.length_a   1.000
_cell.length_b   1.000
_cell.length_c   1.000
_cell.angle_alpha   90.00
_cell.angle_beta   90.00
_cell.angle_gamma   90.00
#
_symmetry.space_group_name_H-M   'P 1'
#
loop_
_entity.id
_entity.type
_entity.pdbx_description
1 polymer ?
#
loop_
_entity_poly.entity_id
_entity_poly.type
_entity_poly.pdbx_seq_one_letter_code
_entity_poly.pdbx_strand_id
1 'polypeptide(L)'
;MSGERKARVYADVREEASGLPSLLEQLGVLVVRKQLSEGDYVIPEDTVIERKSASDFISSLLTAGFSTRRQGLQGTTKRFTTDGRRPL
;
A
#
# COMPACT_ATOMS: atom_id res chain seq x y z
N MET A 1 -3.37 -33.02 -6.38
CA MET A 1 -4.06 -31.72 -6.30
C MET A 1 -3.02 -30.66 -5.99
N SER A 2 -2.66 -29.83 -6.98
CA SER A 2 -1.73 -28.72 -6.74
C SER A 2 -2.46 -27.67 -5.92
N GLY A 3 -2.10 -27.51 -4.66
CA GLY A 3 -2.71 -26.51 -3.78
C GLY A 3 -2.40 -25.11 -4.30
N GLU A 4 -3.43 -24.38 -4.73
CA GLU A 4 -3.30 -23.00 -5.16
C GLU A 4 -2.83 -22.14 -3.97
N ARG A 5 -1.58 -21.65 -4.03
CA ARG A 5 -1.06 -20.72 -3.02
C ARG A 5 -1.69 -19.35 -3.25
N LYS A 6 -2.80 -19.07 -2.57
CA LYS A 6 -3.33 -17.71 -2.49
C LYS A 6 -2.26 -16.79 -1.88
N ALA A 7 -1.95 -15.70 -2.57
CA ALA A 7 -1.09 -14.64 -2.03
C ALA A 7 -1.74 -14.10 -0.74
N ARG A 8 -0.96 -13.92 0.32
CA ARG A 8 -1.43 -13.39 1.60
C ARG A 8 -0.90 -11.98 1.82
N VAL A 9 -1.76 -11.07 2.24
CA VAL A 9 -1.42 -9.68 2.54
C VAL A 9 -2.03 -9.31 3.89
N TYR A 10 -1.27 -8.63 4.74
CA TYR A 10 -1.79 -7.98 5.93
C TYR A 10 -2.08 -6.52 5.57
N ALA A 11 -3.31 -6.07 5.78
CA ALA A 11 -3.72 -4.69 5.55
C ALA A 11 -3.92 -4.00 6.90
N ASP A 12 -3.44 -2.76 7.02
CA ASP A 12 -3.77 -1.93 8.17
C ASP A 12 -5.28 -1.67 8.22
N VAL A 13 -5.87 -1.70 9.41
CA VAL A 13 -7.32 -1.43 9.58
C VAL A 13 -7.76 -0.08 9.04
N ARG A 14 -6.85 0.91 8.97
CA ARG A 14 -7.10 2.24 8.41
C ARG A 14 -7.33 2.21 6.89
N GLU A 15 -6.81 1.19 6.19
CA GLU A 15 -6.95 1.04 4.74
C GLU A 15 -8.33 0.53 4.30
N GLU A 16 -9.21 0.14 5.22
CA GLU A 16 -10.57 -0.25 4.85
C GLU A 16 -11.31 0.89 4.13
N ALA A 17 -11.04 2.14 4.51
CA ALA A 17 -11.62 3.33 3.89
C ALA A 17 -11.17 3.57 2.43
N SER A 18 -10.12 2.89 1.95
CA SER A 18 -9.67 3.02 0.56
C SER A 18 -10.41 2.07 -0.39
N GLY A 19 -11.02 1.00 0.13
CA GLY A 19 -11.64 -0.07 -0.66
C GLY A 19 -10.66 -1.03 -1.33
N LEU A 20 -9.33 -0.79 -1.23
CA LEU A 20 -8.32 -1.68 -1.77
C LEU A 20 -8.29 -3.06 -1.10
N PRO A 21 -8.49 -3.22 0.23
CA PRO A 21 -8.57 -4.53 0.85
C PRO A 21 -9.62 -5.43 0.17
N SER A 22 -10.82 -4.91 -0.07
CA SER A 22 -11.90 -5.62 -0.75
C SER A 22 -11.59 -5.94 -2.21
N LEU A 23 -10.91 -5.02 -2.93
CA LEU A 23 -10.47 -5.27 -4.30
C LEU A 23 -9.43 -6.41 -4.37
N LEU A 24 -8.48 -6.44 -3.45
CA LEU A 24 -7.47 -7.50 -3.36
C LEU A 24 -8.12 -8.87 -3.12
N GLU A 25 -9.14 -8.94 -2.26
CA GLU A 25 -9.91 -10.17 -2.04
C GLU A 25 -10.63 -10.65 -3.30
N GLN A 26 -11.25 -9.73 -4.05
CA GLN A 26 -11.89 -10.04 -5.35
C GLN A 26 -10.88 -10.60 -6.36
N LEU A 27 -9.61 -10.20 -6.27
CA LEU A 27 -8.51 -10.72 -7.07
C LEU A 27 -7.94 -12.05 -6.55
N GLY A 28 -8.54 -12.65 -5.52
CA GLY A 28 -8.14 -13.95 -4.98
C GLY A 28 -7.02 -13.89 -3.93
N VAL A 29 -6.65 -12.70 -3.48
CA VAL A 29 -5.67 -12.49 -2.40
C VAL A 29 -6.32 -12.74 -1.05
N LEU A 30 -5.63 -13.45 -0.16
CA LEU A 30 -6.02 -13.58 1.24
C LEU A 30 -5.62 -12.32 2.01
N VAL A 31 -6.58 -11.44 2.30
CA VAL A 31 -6.34 -10.19 3.03
C VAL A 31 -6.68 -10.33 4.51
N VAL A 32 -5.68 -10.12 5.36
CA VAL A 32 -5.81 -10.14 6.82
C VAL A 32 -5.79 -8.71 7.33
N ARG A 33 -6.89 -8.23 7.92
CA ARG A 33 -6.93 -6.92 8.56
C ARG A 33 -6.24 -7.01 9.92
N LYS A 34 -5.30 -6.12 10.20
CA LYS A 34 -4.57 -6.06 11.47
C LYS A 34 -4.17 -4.61 11.75
N GLN A 35 -4.09 -4.21 13.01
CA GLN A 35 -3.43 -2.95 13.35
C GLN A 35 -1.91 -3.13 13.14
N LEU A 36 -1.36 -2.49 12.12
CA LEU A 36 0.07 -2.57 11.82
C LEU A 36 0.81 -1.48 12.59
N SER A 37 2.02 -1.79 13.04
CA SER A 37 2.89 -0.80 13.66
C SER A 37 3.43 0.20 12.62
N GLU A 38 3.59 -0.24 11.37
CA GLU A 38 4.17 0.53 10.27
C GLU A 38 3.52 0.12 8.93
N GLY A 39 3.34 1.10 8.04
CA GLY A 39 2.80 0.93 6.69
C GLY A 39 1.30 0.65 6.59
N ASP A 40 0.86 0.59 5.33
CA ASP A 40 -0.54 0.36 4.96
C ASP A 40 -0.79 -1.12 4.64
N TYR A 41 0.22 -1.81 4.09
CA TYR A 41 0.18 -3.25 3.88
C TYR A 41 1.53 -3.91 4.18
N VAL A 42 1.50 -5.16 4.63
CA VAL A 42 2.67 -6.03 4.78
C VAL A 42 2.44 -7.32 4.00
N ILE A 43 3.38 -7.69 3.16
CA ILE A 43 3.39 -8.95 2.41
C ILE A 43 4.47 -9.89 2.98
N PRO A 44 4.56 -11.17 2.54
CA PRO A 44 5.61 -12.08 2.99
C PRO A 44 7.01 -11.48 2.82
N GLU A 45 7.97 -11.97 3.61
CA GLU A 45 9.34 -11.41 3.70
C GLU A 45 9.39 -10.02 4.36
N ASP A 46 8.41 -9.74 5.24
CA ASP A 46 8.31 -8.49 6.04
C ASP A 46 8.40 -7.22 5.18
N THR A 47 7.95 -7.31 3.93
CA THR A 47 7.97 -6.18 3.00
C THR A 47 6.79 -5.28 3.28
N VAL A 48 7.09 -4.05 3.69
CA VAL A 48 6.12 -2.98 3.97
C VAL A 48 5.79 -2.20 2.70
N ILE A 49 4.50 -1.97 2.47
CA ILE A 49 3.97 -1.18 1.36
C ILE A 49 3.24 0.03 1.95
N GLU A 50 3.55 1.20 1.37
CA GLU A 50 2.93 2.48 1.68
C GLU A 50 2.05 2.90 0.50
N ARG A 51 0.76 3.13 0.76
CA ARG A 51 -0.19 3.62 -0.22
C ARG A 51 -0.16 5.14 -0.20
N LYS A 52 -0.03 5.73 -1.39
CA LYS A 52 -0.13 7.18 -1.57
C LYS A 52 -1.06 7.45 -2.73
N SER A 53 -2.06 8.33 -2.53
CA SER A 53 -2.94 8.72 -3.63
C SER A 53 -2.13 9.46 -4.70
N ALA A 54 -2.55 9.38 -5.97
CA ALA A 54 -1.87 10.08 -7.05
C ALA A 54 -1.82 11.60 -6.81
N SER A 55 -2.89 12.20 -6.28
CA SER A 55 -2.94 13.61 -5.91
C SER A 55 -1.96 13.93 -4.77
N ASP A 56 -1.91 13.13 -3.70
CA ASP A 56 -0.96 13.38 -2.60
C ASP A 56 0.49 13.18 -3.04
N PHE A 57 0.72 12.27 -3.99
CA PHE A 57 2.03 12.08 -4.59
C PHE A 57 2.43 13.31 -5.40
N ILE A 58 1.58 13.76 -6.34
CA ILE A 58 1.82 14.95 -7.16
C ILE A 58 1.96 16.20 -6.28
N SER A 59 1.09 16.42 -5.30
CA SER A 59 1.21 17.51 -4.34
C SER A 59 2.50 17.42 -3.53
N SER A 60 2.93 16.23 -3.12
CA SER A 60 4.22 16.08 -2.42
C SER A 60 5.43 16.39 -3.28
N LEU A 61 5.34 16.23 -4.61
CA LEU A 61 6.38 16.62 -5.56
C LEU A 61 6.35 18.13 -5.85
N LEU A 62 5.16 18.72 -5.98
CA LEU A 62 4.98 20.11 -6.40
C LEU A 62 5.09 21.12 -5.24
N THR A 63 4.68 20.74 -4.03
CA THR A 63 4.85 21.58 -2.81
C THR A 63 6.31 21.56 -2.33
N ALA A 64 7.08 20.54 -2.70
CA ALA A 64 8.49 20.41 -2.35
C ALA A 64 9.40 21.01 -3.44
N GLY A 65 9.54 22.33 -3.48
CA GLY A 65 10.56 22.98 -4.31
C GLY A 65 12.01 22.57 -4.00
N PHE A 66 12.32 22.09 -2.79
CA PHE A 66 13.64 21.54 -2.41
C PHE A 66 13.57 20.93 -1.00
N SER A 67 12.68 19.97 -0.72
CA SER A 67 12.77 19.21 0.54
C SER A 67 12.15 17.82 0.43
N THR A 68 13.01 16.86 0.10
CA THR A 68 12.76 15.44 0.39
C THR A 68 12.50 15.29 1.88
N ARG A 69 11.23 15.16 2.28
CA ARG A 69 10.91 14.62 3.61
C ARG A 69 11.25 13.14 3.60
N ARG A 70 12.54 12.83 3.87
CA ARG A 70 13.01 11.49 4.23
C ARG A 70 12.33 11.09 5.53
N GLN A 71 11.19 10.43 5.46
CA GLN A 71 10.82 9.49 6.52
C GLN A 71 10.95 8.08 5.93
N GLY A 72 11.90 7.31 6.48
CA GLY A 72 12.06 5.88 6.23
C GLY A 72 12.49 5.49 4.81
N LEU A 73 13.69 5.90 4.40
CA LEU A 73 14.42 5.29 3.28
C LEU A 73 15.66 4.60 3.86
N GLN A 74 15.47 3.42 4.44
CA GLN A 74 16.51 2.40 4.61
C GLN A 74 15.88 1.04 4.38
N GLY A 75 16.32 0.37 3.32
CA GLY A 75 15.92 -1.00 2.98
C GLY A 75 14.55 -1.13 2.33
N THR A 76 14.52 -1.95 1.28
CA THR A 76 13.33 -2.59 0.71
C THR A 76 12.63 -1.83 -0.43
N THR A 77 12.77 -2.43 -1.61
CA THR A 77 12.24 -2.10 -2.94
C THR A 77 10.88 -1.40 -2.93
N LYS A 78 10.86 -0.09 -3.22
CA LYS A 78 9.61 0.65 -3.47
C LYS A 78 9.22 0.54 -4.95
N ARG A 79 8.29 -0.36 -5.27
CA ARG A 79 7.43 -0.21 -6.45
C ARG A 79 6.29 0.73 -6.06
N PHE A 80 6.20 1.88 -6.74
CA PHE A 80 5.11 2.84 -6.54
C PHE A 80 3.83 2.26 -7.13
N THR A 81 2.83 2.00 -6.31
CA THR A 81 1.46 1.69 -6.76
C THR A 81 0.62 2.94 -6.59
N THR A 82 0.37 3.67 -7.68
CA THR A 82 -0.47 4.86 -7.68
C THR A 82 -1.94 4.44 -7.78
N ASP A 83 -2.76 4.76 -6.77
CA ASP A 83 -4.20 4.62 -6.86
C ASP A 83 -4.80 5.83 -7.60
N GLY A 84 -5.31 5.57 -8.81
CA GLY A 84 -5.94 6.56 -9.66
C GLY A 84 -7.42 6.72 -9.33
N ARG A 85 -7.74 7.56 -8.34
CA ARG A 85 -9.12 8.03 -8.17
C ARG A 85 -9.50 8.95 -9.33
N ARG A 86 -10.58 8.63 -10.04
CA ARG A 86 -11.21 9.56 -11.00
C ARG A 86 -11.80 10.74 -10.22
N PRO A 87 -11.48 12.00 -10.56
CA PRO A 87 -12.23 13.14 -10.05
C PRO A 87 -13.62 13.17 -10.68
N LEU A 88 -14.63 13.54 -9.88
CA LEU A 88 -15.98 13.88 -10.34
C LEU A 88 -15.94 15.16 -11.19
#